data_AF-A0A3A9GYT8-F1
#
_entry.id   AF-A0A3A9GYT8-F1
#
_cell.length_a   1.000
_cell.length_b   1.000
_cell.length_c   1.000
_cell.angle_alpha   90.00
_cell.angle_beta   90.00
_cell.angle_gamma   90.00
#
_symmetry.space_group_name_H-M   'P 1'
#
loop_
_entity.id
_entity.type
_entity.pdbx_description
1 polymer ?
#
loop_
_entity_poly.entity_id
_entity_poly.type
_entity_poly.pdbx_seq_one_letter_code
_entity_poly.pdbx_strand_id
1 'polypeptide(L)'
;METPGGNVKYDIRVMKSQQYMLEEIFEKNLLFLIPFYIFSHETRFEEYEKDKTKLVSLQEEYELIKNRLEELLHQGAISEYTRCTIIDMSNKVLEHIAAKYNSVKEGVKAVMGGKVLEYEAKTIKREGIREGRREGIEQGENRLSLLIAKLMESNRSQDVIRAAQDKQYRNKLYEEYLIDNEK
;
A
#
# COMPACT_ATOMS: atom_id res chain seq x y z
N MET A 1 29.48 10.31 17.06
CA MET A 1 30.89 10.21 17.50
C MET A 1 31.58 9.38 16.43
N GLU A 2 32.40 9.97 15.56
CA GLU A 2 33.32 9.19 14.72
C GLU A 2 34.72 9.28 15.31
N THR A 3 35.29 8.10 15.51
CA THR A 3 36.66 7.90 15.97
C THR A 3 37.61 7.90 14.79
N PRO A 4 38.75 8.59 14.85
CA PRO A 4 39.85 8.46 13.88
C PRO A 4 40.61 7.11 13.95
N GLY A 5 40.12 6.11 14.69
CA GLY A 5 40.83 4.84 14.89
C GLY A 5 40.17 3.84 15.86
N GLY A 6 38.84 3.74 15.91
CA GLY A 6 38.15 2.91 16.90
C GLY A 6 36.80 2.34 16.43
N ASN A 7 36.23 1.43 17.23
CA ASN A 7 34.94 0.79 16.99
C ASN A 7 33.84 1.49 17.80
N VAL A 8 32.76 1.90 17.14
CA VAL A 8 31.61 2.56 17.77
C VAL A 8 30.45 1.57 17.86
N LYS A 9 29.96 1.34 19.07
CA LYS A 9 28.74 0.56 19.35
C LYS A 9 27.68 1.49 19.93
N TYR A 10 26.45 1.34 19.48
CA TYR A 10 25.27 1.98 20.05
C TYR A 10 24.14 0.95 20.11
N ASP A 11 23.34 1.04 21.16
CA ASP A 11 22.21 0.15 21.36
C ASP A 11 21.08 0.52 20.40
N ILE A 12 20.89 -0.33 19.38
CA ILE A 12 19.72 -0.25 18.51
C ILE A 12 18.59 -1.00 19.20
N ARG A 13 17.54 -0.28 19.56
CA ARG A 13 16.35 -0.89 20.15
C ARG A 13 15.58 -1.63 19.05
N VAL A 14 15.92 -2.90 18.86
CA VAL A 14 15.29 -3.79 17.89
C VAL A 14 14.03 -4.40 18.48
N MET A 15 12.89 -4.26 17.79
CA MET A 15 11.71 -5.05 18.08
C MET A 15 11.83 -6.35 17.30
N LYS A 16 11.99 -7.48 17.99
CA LYS A 16 11.95 -8.79 17.35
C LYS A 16 10.51 -9.03 16.94
N SER A 17 10.18 -8.87 15.65
CA SER A 17 8.86 -9.24 15.14
C SER A 17 8.56 -10.64 15.64
N GLN A 18 7.39 -10.84 16.25
CA GLN A 18 6.89 -12.19 16.49
C GLN A 18 7.00 -12.95 15.17
N GLN A 19 7.43 -14.22 15.23
CA GLN A 19 7.27 -15.13 14.10
C GLN A 19 5.77 -15.37 13.98
N TYR A 20 5.09 -14.46 13.29
CA TYR A 20 3.67 -14.60 13.04
C TYR A 20 3.48 -15.82 12.16
N MET A 21 2.63 -16.73 12.63
CA MET A 21 2.13 -17.79 11.77
C MET A 21 1.30 -17.16 10.66
N LEU A 22 1.21 -17.85 9.52
CA LEU A 22 0.51 -17.30 8.36
C LEU A 22 -0.94 -16.94 8.69
N GLU A 23 -1.61 -17.75 9.50
CA GLU A 23 -2.97 -17.51 9.98
C GLU A 23 -3.08 -16.19 10.75
N GLU A 24 -2.13 -15.92 11.65
CA GLU A 24 -2.13 -14.70 12.45
C GLU A 24 -1.96 -13.45 11.61
N ILE A 25 -1.19 -13.54 10.50
CA ILE A 25 -1.01 -12.41 9.57
C ILE A 25 -2.35 -12.01 8.97
N PHE A 26 -3.17 -12.98 8.56
CA PHE A 26 -4.49 -12.70 7.99
C PHE A 26 -5.51 -12.29 9.07
N GLU A 27 -5.56 -12.97 10.21
CA GLU A 27 -6.49 -12.66 11.31
C GLU A 27 -6.30 -11.25 11.87
N LYS A 28 -5.05 -10.80 12.02
CA LYS A 28 -4.71 -9.48 12.54
C LYS A 28 -4.64 -8.40 11.44
N ASN A 29 -4.99 -8.74 10.20
CA ASN A 29 -4.88 -7.86 9.03
C ASN A 29 -3.48 -7.23 8.85
N LEU A 30 -2.43 -8.01 9.12
CA LEU A 30 -1.02 -7.59 9.01
C LEU A 30 -0.45 -7.91 7.61
N LEU A 31 -1.24 -7.73 6.55
CA LEU A 31 -0.91 -8.17 5.19
C LEU A 31 0.42 -7.62 4.65
N PHE A 32 0.87 -6.47 5.17
CA PHE A 32 2.18 -5.89 4.85
C PHE A 32 3.38 -6.79 5.24
N LEU A 33 3.16 -7.79 6.11
CA LEU A 33 4.17 -8.76 6.51
C LEU A 33 4.33 -9.93 5.53
N ILE A 34 3.37 -10.15 4.64
CA ILE A 34 3.40 -11.25 3.65
C ILE A 34 4.70 -11.26 2.82
N PRO A 35 5.20 -10.12 2.29
CA PRO A 35 6.48 -10.10 1.58
C PRO A 35 7.67 -10.63 2.38
N PHE A 36 7.61 -10.48 3.70
CA PHE A 36 8.67 -10.86 4.63
C PHE A 36 8.46 -12.25 5.22
N TYR A 37 7.31 -12.89 4.99
CA TYR A 37 7.01 -14.22 5.50
C TYR A 37 8.04 -15.27 5.05
N ILE A 38 8.63 -15.08 3.87
CA ILE A 38 9.68 -15.94 3.32
C ILE A 38 10.90 -16.09 4.24
N PHE A 39 11.18 -15.09 5.10
CA PHE A 39 12.26 -15.16 6.08
C PHE A 39 12.10 -16.33 7.05
N SER A 40 10.87 -16.73 7.36
CA SER A 40 10.61 -17.90 8.23
C SER A 40 11.13 -19.21 7.60
N HIS A 41 11.24 -19.25 6.27
CA HIS A 41 11.70 -20.40 5.50
C HIS A 41 13.20 -20.35 5.14
N GLU A 42 13.89 -19.24 5.44
CA GLU A 42 15.28 -18.99 4.99
C GLU A 42 16.25 -20.11 5.39
N THR A 43 16.14 -20.60 6.63
CA THR A 43 16.98 -21.69 7.16
C THR A 43 16.80 -23.02 6.42
N ARG A 44 15.67 -23.19 5.70
CA ARG A 44 15.29 -24.42 4.99
C ARG A 44 15.49 -24.32 3.47
N PHE A 45 15.98 -23.19 2.95
CA PHE A 45 16.17 -23.00 1.50
C PHE A 45 17.04 -24.08 0.84
N GLU A 46 18.11 -24.51 1.52
CA GLU A 46 18.97 -25.57 0.99
C GLU A 46 18.23 -26.91 0.88
N GLU A 47 17.25 -27.17 1.75
CA GLU A 47 16.42 -28.37 1.67
C GLU A 47 15.48 -28.29 0.47
N TYR A 48 14.81 -27.16 0.26
CA TYR A 48 13.91 -26.98 -0.89
C TYR A 48 14.66 -27.04 -2.22
N GLU A 49 15.90 -26.58 -2.27
CA GLU A 49 16.71 -26.61 -3.49
C GLU A 49 17.08 -28.03 -3.91
N LYS A 50 17.19 -28.96 -2.95
CA LYS A 50 17.59 -30.36 -3.20
C LYS A 50 16.40 -31.32 -3.25
N ASP A 51 15.33 -31.01 -2.51
CA ASP A 51 14.16 -31.87 -2.34
C ASP A 51 12.90 -31.23 -2.95
N LYS A 52 12.49 -31.77 -4.11
CA LYS A 52 11.31 -31.31 -4.83
C LYS A 52 10.03 -31.43 -4.01
N THR A 53 9.90 -32.43 -3.14
CA THR A 53 8.66 -32.62 -2.36
C THR A 53 8.49 -31.51 -1.33
N LYS A 54 9.59 -31.08 -0.70
CA LYS A 54 9.59 -29.93 0.21
C LYS A 54 9.43 -28.60 -0.52
N LEU A 55 9.94 -28.49 -1.75
CA LEU A 55 9.69 -27.30 -2.58
C LEU A 55 8.20 -27.18 -2.92
N VAL A 56 7.54 -28.30 -3.26
CA VAL A 56 6.10 -28.31 -3.54
C VAL A 56 5.29 -27.86 -2.33
N SER A 57 5.65 -28.28 -1.11
CA SER A 57 4.93 -27.80 0.08
C SER A 57 5.09 -26.30 0.33
N LEU A 58 6.26 -25.72 0.04
CA LEU A 58 6.44 -24.26 0.05
C LEU A 58 5.57 -23.58 -1.02
N GLN A 59 5.47 -24.17 -2.21
CA GLN A 59 4.62 -23.64 -3.29
C GLN A 59 3.13 -23.66 -2.91
N GLU A 60 2.65 -24.74 -2.31
CA GLU A 60 1.28 -24.87 -1.83
C GLU A 60 0.93 -23.80 -0.78
N GLU A 61 1.87 -23.52 0.13
CA GLU A 61 1.71 -22.48 1.13
C GLU A 61 1.60 -21.09 0.49
N TYR A 62 2.44 -20.76 -0.49
CA TYR A 62 2.34 -19.50 -1.23
C TYR A 62 1.08 -19.42 -2.12
N GLU A 63 0.57 -20.54 -2.61
CA GLU A 63 -0.69 -20.56 -3.36
C GLU A 63 -1.86 -20.27 -2.42
N LEU A 64 -1.83 -20.78 -1.19
CA LEU A 64 -2.79 -20.43 -0.15
C LEU A 64 -2.78 -18.92 0.16
N ILE A 65 -1.58 -18.32 0.27
CA ILE A 65 -1.43 -16.87 0.47
C ILE A 65 -2.13 -16.10 -0.65
N LYS A 66 -1.80 -16.44 -1.90
CA LYS A 66 -2.37 -15.80 -3.08
C LYS A 66 -3.89 -15.94 -3.12
N ASN A 67 -4.43 -17.14 -2.86
CA ASN A 67 -5.87 -17.38 -2.84
C ASN A 67 -6.57 -16.55 -1.76
N ARG A 68 -5.99 -16.44 -0.57
CA ARG A 68 -6.54 -15.57 0.49
C ARG A 68 -6.51 -14.09 0.11
N LEU A 69 -5.47 -13.62 -0.56
CA LEU A 69 -5.43 -12.25 -1.10
C LEU A 69 -6.50 -12.03 -2.17
N GLU A 70 -6.76 -13.02 -3.03
CA GLU A 70 -7.85 -12.97 -4.00
C GLU A 70 -9.23 -12.97 -3.33
N GLU A 71 -9.44 -13.76 -2.28
CA GLU A 71 -10.67 -13.74 -1.48
C GLU A 71 -10.91 -12.37 -0.84
N LEU A 72 -9.89 -11.77 -0.23
CA LEU A 72 -9.97 -10.42 0.35
C LEU A 72 -10.28 -9.36 -0.71
N LEU A 73 -9.73 -9.50 -1.92
CA LEU A 73 -10.05 -8.63 -3.05
C LEU A 73 -11.53 -8.78 -3.45
N HIS A 74 -12.02 -10.01 -3.61
CA HIS A 74 -13.42 -10.27 -3.98
C HIS A 74 -14.42 -9.77 -2.91
N GLN A 75 -14.03 -9.82 -1.64
CA GLN A 75 -14.81 -9.26 -0.53
C GLN A 75 -14.76 -7.73 -0.46
N GLY A 76 -13.87 -7.08 -1.22
CA GLY A 76 -13.64 -5.63 -1.16
C GLY A 76 -12.89 -5.18 0.09
N ALA A 77 -12.27 -6.11 0.84
CA ALA A 77 -11.48 -5.80 2.03
C ALA A 77 -10.12 -5.17 1.68
N ILE A 78 -9.59 -5.48 0.49
CA ILE A 78 -8.40 -4.85 -0.09
C ILE A 78 -8.68 -4.42 -1.53
N SER A 79 -7.95 -3.41 -2.01
CA SER A 79 -8.00 -2.98 -3.40
C SER A 79 -7.14 -3.87 -4.31
N GLU A 80 -7.35 -3.78 -5.61
CA GLU A 80 -6.49 -4.43 -6.61
C GLU A 80 -5.04 -3.95 -6.45
N TYR A 81 -4.85 -2.66 -6.16
CA TYR A 81 -3.54 -2.08 -5.92
C TYR A 81 -2.81 -2.74 -4.75
N THR A 82 -3.50 -2.93 -3.62
CA THR A 82 -2.91 -3.57 -2.43
C THR A 82 -2.53 -5.02 -2.71
N ARG A 83 -3.39 -5.79 -3.38
CA ARG A 83 -3.10 -7.17 -3.79
C ARG A 83 -1.86 -7.24 -4.67
N CYS A 84 -1.83 -6.50 -5.78
CA CYS A 84 -0.68 -6.48 -6.70
C CYS A 84 0.60 -6.07 -5.98
N THR A 85 0.54 -5.04 -5.13
CA THR A 85 1.70 -4.56 -4.36
C THR A 85 2.26 -5.64 -3.45
N ILE A 86 1.41 -6.38 -2.71
CA ILE A 86 1.88 -7.46 -1.83
C ILE A 86 2.56 -8.57 -2.64
N ILE A 87 1.99 -8.96 -3.77
CA ILE A 87 2.55 -10.00 -4.66
C ILE A 87 3.90 -9.54 -5.22
N ASP A 88 3.97 -8.33 -5.77
CA ASP A 88 5.18 -7.77 -6.36
C ASP A 88 6.30 -7.62 -5.34
N MET A 89 5.97 -7.12 -4.14
CA MET A 89 6.94 -6.99 -3.05
C MET A 89 7.40 -8.37 -2.57
N SER A 90 6.53 -9.37 -2.50
CA SER A 90 6.92 -10.74 -2.13
C SER A 90 7.90 -11.32 -3.14
N ASN A 91 7.63 -11.15 -4.44
CA ASN A 91 8.54 -11.55 -5.50
C ASN A 91 9.90 -10.81 -5.39
N LYS A 92 9.88 -9.52 -5.06
CA LYS A 92 11.09 -8.72 -4.91
C LYS A 92 11.94 -9.18 -3.72
N VAL A 93 11.34 -9.41 -2.56
CA VAL A 93 12.04 -9.92 -1.38
C VAL A 93 12.62 -11.31 -1.68
N LEU A 94 11.85 -12.17 -2.32
CA LEU A 94 12.28 -13.50 -2.76
C LEU A 94 13.53 -13.44 -3.67
N GLU A 95 13.57 -12.53 -4.65
CA GLU A 95 14.72 -12.35 -5.55
C GLU A 95 16.03 -12.08 -4.78
N HIS A 96 15.95 -11.31 -3.70
CA HIS A 96 17.12 -10.93 -2.90
C HIS A 96 17.52 -12.03 -1.92
N ILE A 97 16.57 -12.61 -1.19
CA ILE A 97 16.85 -13.56 -0.13
C ILE A 97 17.23 -14.95 -0.68
N ALA A 98 16.58 -15.39 -1.76
CA ALA A 98 16.81 -16.67 -2.41
C ALA A 98 17.79 -16.55 -3.60
N ALA A 99 18.65 -15.53 -3.61
CA ALA A 99 19.54 -15.25 -4.75
C ALA A 99 20.43 -16.44 -5.16
N LYS A 100 20.78 -17.32 -4.21
CA LYS A 100 21.58 -18.55 -4.42
C LYS A 100 20.74 -19.81 -4.66
N TYR A 101 19.42 -19.72 -4.52
CA TYR A 101 18.48 -20.85 -4.52
C TYR A 101 17.50 -20.67 -5.68
N ASN A 102 17.92 -21.09 -6.88
CA ASN A 102 17.14 -20.87 -8.10
C ASN A 102 15.82 -21.65 -8.08
N SER A 103 15.82 -22.88 -7.58
CA SER A 103 14.61 -23.70 -7.53
C SER A 103 13.57 -23.10 -6.58
N VAL A 104 14.01 -22.56 -5.44
CA VAL A 104 13.14 -21.82 -4.51
C VAL A 104 12.54 -20.58 -5.17
N LYS A 105 13.38 -19.76 -5.80
CA LYS A 105 12.96 -18.52 -6.47
C LYS A 105 11.96 -18.80 -7.59
N GLU A 106 12.28 -19.71 -8.50
CA GLU A 106 11.37 -20.03 -9.61
C GLU A 106 10.10 -20.73 -9.12
N GLY A 107 10.21 -21.58 -8.09
CA GLY A 107 9.08 -22.29 -7.52
C GLY A 107 8.03 -21.33 -6.93
N VAL A 108 8.45 -20.42 -6.06
CA VAL A 108 7.53 -19.46 -5.43
C VAL A 108 7.07 -18.40 -6.43
N LYS A 109 7.94 -17.95 -7.35
CA LYS A 109 7.58 -16.99 -8.40
C LYS A 109 6.54 -17.54 -9.39
N ALA A 110 6.55 -18.85 -9.65
CA ALA A 110 5.54 -19.49 -10.50
C ALA A 110 4.13 -19.43 -9.88
N VAL A 111 4.05 -19.56 -8.55
CA VAL A 111 2.80 -19.50 -7.77
C VAL A 111 2.30 -18.06 -7.63
N MET A 112 3.20 -17.18 -7.20
CA MET A 112 2.96 -15.74 -7.00
C MET A 112 2.99 -14.95 -8.32
N GLY A 113 3.15 -15.62 -9.45
CA GLY A 113 3.13 -15.02 -10.78
C GLY A 113 1.73 -14.52 -11.13
N GLY A 114 1.64 -13.25 -11.52
CA GLY A 114 0.38 -12.58 -11.85
C GLY A 114 -0.24 -13.07 -13.16
N LYS A 115 -1.57 -13.12 -13.18
CA LYS A 115 -2.39 -13.13 -14.39
C LYS A 115 -2.20 -11.82 -15.16
N VAL A 116 -2.75 -11.75 -16.36
CA VAL A 116 -2.66 -10.62 -17.32
C VAL A 116 -2.69 -9.22 -16.64
N LEU A 117 -1.51 -8.58 -16.60
CA LEU A 117 -1.26 -7.26 -15.98
C LEU A 117 -2.17 -6.13 -16.49
N GLU A 118 -2.66 -6.22 -17.72
CA GLU A 118 -3.43 -5.14 -18.34
C GLU A 118 -4.77 -4.88 -17.65
N TYR A 119 -5.40 -5.93 -17.12
CA TYR A 119 -6.70 -5.82 -16.46
C TYR A 119 -6.57 -5.18 -15.08
N GLU A 120 -5.59 -5.64 -14.30
CA GLU A 120 -5.27 -5.14 -12.96
C GLU A 120 -4.94 -3.64 -13.00
N ALA A 121 -4.06 -3.23 -13.94
CA ALA A 121 -3.72 -1.81 -14.12
C ALA A 121 -4.93 -0.94 -14.48
N LYS A 122 -5.87 -1.44 -15.31
CA LYS A 122 -7.11 -0.73 -15.63
C LYS A 122 -8.03 -0.59 -14.42
N THR A 123 -8.11 -1.61 -13.57
CA THR A 123 -8.90 -1.57 -12.33
C THR A 123 -8.32 -0.55 -11.36
N ILE A 124 -7.01 -0.60 -11.10
CA ILE A 124 -6.30 0.36 -10.24
C ILE A 124 -6.52 1.79 -10.73
N LYS A 125 -6.38 2.05 -12.04
CA LYS A 125 -6.62 3.38 -12.62
C LYS A 125 -8.05 3.86 -12.40
N ARG A 126 -9.04 2.98 -12.57
CA ARG A 126 -10.46 3.35 -12.37
C ARG A 126 -10.77 3.64 -10.91
N GLU A 127 -10.19 2.88 -10.00
CA GLU A 127 -10.29 3.12 -8.55
C GLU A 127 -9.69 4.47 -8.18
N GLY A 128 -8.46 4.76 -8.61
CA GLY A 128 -7.81 6.04 -8.33
C GLY A 128 -8.57 7.25 -8.89
N ILE A 129 -9.16 7.15 -10.09
CA ILE A 129 -10.02 8.21 -10.64
C ILE A 129 -11.27 8.42 -9.77
N ARG A 130 -11.86 7.33 -9.26
CA ARG A 130 -13.07 7.40 -8.43
C ARG A 130 -12.76 8.03 -7.07
N GLU A 131 -11.66 7.62 -6.45
CA GLU A 131 -11.17 8.17 -5.18
C GLU A 131 -10.82 9.64 -5.31
N GLY A 132 -9.99 10.02 -6.29
CA GLY A 132 -9.63 11.43 -6.50
C GLY A 132 -10.82 12.32 -6.85
N ARG A 133 -11.87 11.79 -7.51
CA ARG A 133 -13.13 12.54 -7.70
C ARG A 133 -13.88 12.75 -6.39
N ARG A 134 -13.94 11.72 -5.54
CA ARG A 134 -14.61 11.80 -4.23
C ARG A 134 -13.90 12.80 -3.33
N GLU A 135 -12.58 12.68 -3.20
CA GLU A 135 -11.75 13.61 -2.44
C GLU A 135 -11.86 15.04 -2.99
N GLY A 136 -11.84 15.21 -4.32
CA GLY A 136 -12.01 16.53 -4.93
C GLY A 136 -13.37 17.18 -4.67
N ILE A 137 -14.45 16.38 -4.58
CA ILE A 137 -15.78 16.87 -4.20
C ILE A 137 -15.76 17.28 -2.72
N GLU A 138 -15.27 16.42 -1.83
CA GLU A 138 -15.20 16.68 -0.39
C GLU A 138 -14.35 17.92 -0.07
N GLN A 139 -13.17 18.04 -0.68
CA GLN A 139 -12.33 19.25 -0.59
C GLN A 139 -13.08 20.48 -1.12
N GLY A 140 -13.79 20.36 -2.23
CA GLY A 140 -14.60 21.45 -2.79
C GLY A 140 -15.71 21.92 -1.85
N GLU A 141 -16.43 20.98 -1.23
CA GLU A 141 -17.48 21.25 -0.25
C GLU A 141 -16.92 21.88 1.03
N ASN A 142 -15.80 21.37 1.54
CA ASN A 142 -15.11 21.92 2.70
C ASN A 142 -14.64 23.36 2.46
N ARG A 143 -14.02 23.61 1.30
CA ARG A 143 -13.58 24.96 0.91
C ARG A 143 -14.74 25.94 0.78
N LEU A 144 -15.82 25.52 0.13
CA LEU A 144 -17.00 26.38 -0.03
C LEU A 144 -17.66 26.67 1.33
N SER A 145 -17.76 25.66 2.20
CA SER A 145 -18.31 25.81 3.55
C SER A 145 -17.49 26.79 4.39
N LEU A 146 -16.16 26.69 4.34
CA LEU A 146 -15.25 27.61 5.02
C LEU A 146 -15.38 29.04 4.48
N LEU A 147 -15.50 29.19 3.15
CA LEU A 147 -15.69 30.50 2.52
C LEU A 147 -17.01 31.14 2.96
N ILE A 148 -18.10 30.38 2.98
CA ILE A 148 -19.40 30.88 3.45
C ILE A 148 -19.29 31.35 4.91
N ALA A 149 -18.66 30.56 5.78
CA ALA A 149 -18.47 30.95 7.18
C ALA A 149 -17.70 32.28 7.31
N LYS A 150 -16.58 32.44 6.59
CA LYS A 150 -15.76 33.66 6.59
C LYS A 150 -16.50 34.88 6.04
N LEU A 151 -17.29 34.71 4.99
CA LEU A 151 -18.12 35.78 4.43
C LEU A 151 -19.25 36.20 5.38
N MET A 152 -19.85 35.25 6.11
CA MET A 152 -20.86 35.56 7.11
C MET A 152 -20.26 36.30 8.32
N GLU A 153 -19.09 35.87 8.81
CA GLU A 153 -18.33 36.57 9.88
C GLU A 153 -18.03 38.03 9.51
N SER A 154 -17.78 38.29 8.22
CA SER A 154 -17.49 39.62 7.69
C SER A 154 -18.70 40.38 7.17
N ASN A 155 -19.93 39.88 7.39
CA ASN A 155 -21.19 40.45 6.92
C ASN A 155 -21.29 40.66 5.39
N ARG A 156 -20.56 39.87 4.60
CA ARG A 156 -20.50 39.93 3.13
C ARG A 156 -21.45 38.92 2.48
N SER A 157 -22.71 38.90 2.90
CA SER A 157 -23.71 37.92 2.44
C SER A 157 -24.01 37.99 0.93
N GLN A 158 -23.86 39.16 0.30
CA GLN A 158 -23.99 39.32 -1.15
C GLN A 158 -22.88 38.60 -1.93
N ASP A 159 -21.68 38.53 -1.35
CA ASP A 159 -20.53 37.90 -1.99
C ASP A 159 -20.67 36.37 -2.01
N VAL A 160 -21.47 35.79 -1.12
CA VAL A 160 -21.83 34.36 -1.15
C VAL A 160 -22.61 34.02 -2.42
N ILE A 161 -23.61 34.83 -2.77
CA ILE A 161 -24.43 34.64 -3.96
C ILE A 161 -23.57 34.78 -5.22
N ARG A 162 -22.70 35.79 -5.24
CA ARG A 162 -21.79 36.03 -6.36
C ARG A 162 -20.75 34.91 -6.50
N ALA A 163 -20.19 34.41 -5.40
CA ALA A 163 -19.22 33.32 -5.40
C ALA A 163 -19.84 32.00 -5.88
N ALA A 164 -21.13 31.76 -5.68
CA ALA A 164 -21.80 30.56 -6.19
C ALA A 164 -21.84 30.53 -7.73
N GLN A 165 -22.03 31.69 -8.36
CA GLN A 165 -22.24 31.81 -9.81
C GLN A 165 -20.95 32.13 -10.58
N ASP A 166 -20.02 32.85 -9.98
CA ASP A 166 -18.78 33.28 -10.60
C ASP A 166 -17.58 32.56 -9.99
N LYS A 167 -17.04 31.59 -10.74
CA LYS A 167 -15.86 30.82 -10.34
C LYS A 167 -14.61 31.69 -10.18
N GLN A 168 -14.41 32.69 -11.03
CA GLN A 168 -13.21 33.54 -10.95
C GLN A 168 -13.28 34.43 -9.71
N TYR A 169 -14.46 34.99 -9.43
CA TYR A 169 -14.69 35.75 -8.22
C TYR A 169 -14.55 34.89 -6.95
N ARG A 170 -15.12 33.68 -6.95
CA ARG A 170 -14.95 32.70 -5.86
C ARG A 170 -13.48 32.38 -5.60
N ASN A 171 -12.68 32.21 -6.64
CA ASN A 171 -11.24 31.96 -6.49
C ASN A 171 -10.49 33.14 -5.85
N LYS A 172 -10.84 34.39 -6.21
CA LYS A 172 -10.27 35.58 -5.56
C LYS A 172 -10.61 35.63 -4.08
N LEU A 173 -11.83 35.24 -3.69
CA LEU A 173 -12.21 35.17 -2.28
C LEU A 173 -11.47 34.05 -1.53
N TYR A 174 -11.25 32.91 -2.18
CA TYR A 174 -10.40 31.87 -1.57
C TYR A 174 -8.99 32.39 -1.29
N GLU A 175 -8.39 33.15 -2.21
CA GLU A 175 -7.09 33.80 -1.99
C GLU A 175 -7.15 34.85 -0.88
N GLU A 176 -8.19 35.69 -0.87
CA GLU A 176 -8.39 36.76 0.13
C GLU A 176 -8.46 36.20 1.56
N TYR A 177 -9.20 35.10 1.76
CA TYR A 177 -9.37 34.47 3.07
C TYR A 177 -8.34 33.37 3.37
N LEU A 178 -7.32 33.21 2.51
CA LEU A 178 -6.29 32.16 2.63
C LEU A 178 -6.90 30.76 2.80
N ILE A 179 -8.01 30.50 2.10
CA ILE A 179 -8.66 29.19 2.09
C ILE A 179 -7.90 28.32 1.10
N ASP A 180 -7.17 27.35 1.65
CA ASP A 180 -6.15 26.57 0.96
C ASP A 180 -6.53 26.21 -0.50
N ASN A 181 -5.66 26.64 -1.40
CA ASN A 181 -5.37 25.90 -2.60
C ASN A 181 -4.25 24.95 -2.20
N GLU A 182 -4.54 23.72 -1.76
CA GLU A 182 -3.46 22.79 -1.47
C GLU A 182 -2.58 22.60 -2.72
N LYS A 183 -1.26 22.57 -2.46
CA LYS A 183 -0.15 22.48 -3.42
C LYS A 183 -0.14 21.17 -4.21
#